data_AF-A0A350CIG1-F1
#
_entry.id   AF-A0A350CIG1-F1
#
_cell.length_a   1.000
_cell.length_b   1.000
_cell.length_c   1.000
_cell.angle_alpha   90.00
_cell.angle_beta   90.00
_cell.angle_gamma   90.00
#
_symmetry.space_group_name_H-M   'P 1'
#
loop_
_entity.id
_entity.type
_entity.pdbx_description
1 polymer ?
#
loop_
_entity_poly.entity_id
_entity_poly.type
_entity_poly.pdbx_seq_one_letter_code
_entity_poly.pdbx_strand_id
1 'polypeptide(L)'
;MLSSVVGGAAVLRADDPVVAGSAGAAGVPGDAWADERNPVRLAFGAERLDLWSLRVPRAVSVPAAESGVHPIDAFLNVRLRAAGARVAAEADRRTLLRRLTLDLTGLLPTSAELAEFLGDDQPGAWERQVERLLSSPAYGERQARLWLDVVRYADTNGYDRDEFRPTMWKYRDYVIRSFNADKPFDRFVLEQLAGDELVAGVPQSEAERDALLATGYLRLGQWDSTAAIFQEEARLQAELQADLTNTTAAAFLGLTMSCCQCHDHKYDPLTQADHYRMRAFFASLERTDELEVSLPSERMEIDRANVAVQAELSQVEQRLKSEGLAESEREALK
;
A
#
# COMPACT_ATOMS: atom_id res chain seq x y z
N MET A 1 45.68 -12.34 -43.08
CA MET A 1 46.37 -12.93 -41.93
C MET A 1 45.89 -12.20 -40.68
N LEU A 2 45.27 -12.93 -39.75
CA LEU A 2 45.27 -12.83 -38.27
C LEU A 2 45.59 -11.43 -37.66
N SER A 3 44.86 -10.85 -36.72
CA SER A 3 44.18 -11.43 -35.54
C SER A 3 43.25 -10.39 -34.89
N SER A 4 42.15 -10.87 -34.32
CA SER A 4 41.23 -10.19 -33.40
C SER A 4 41.83 -10.00 -32.01
N VAL A 5 41.43 -8.93 -31.30
CA VAL A 5 41.17 -8.96 -29.84
C VAL A 5 39.97 -8.04 -29.56
N VAL A 6 38.84 -8.65 -29.24
CA VAL A 6 37.63 -8.02 -28.70
C VAL A 6 37.67 -8.22 -27.19
N GLY A 7 37.63 -7.14 -26.42
CA GLY A 7 37.50 -7.17 -24.96
C GLY A 7 36.09 -7.60 -24.57
N GLY A 8 35.99 -8.70 -23.83
CA GLY A 8 34.73 -9.34 -23.47
C GLY A 8 33.92 -8.54 -22.44
N ALA A 9 32.72 -8.14 -22.83
CA ALA A 9 31.62 -7.90 -21.91
C ALA A 9 31.18 -9.26 -21.33
N ALA A 10 31.13 -9.36 -20.00
CA ALA A 10 30.54 -10.50 -19.32
C ALA A 10 29.01 -10.41 -19.47
N VAL A 11 28.51 -11.03 -20.55
CA VAL A 11 27.09 -11.32 -20.72
C VAL A 11 26.76 -12.44 -19.74
N LEU A 12 25.97 -12.14 -18.71
CA LEU A 12 25.29 -13.17 -17.90
C LEU A 12 24.35 -13.93 -18.85
N ARG A 13 24.73 -15.16 -19.19
CA ARG A 13 23.86 -16.07 -19.94
C ARG A 13 22.84 -16.66 -18.96
N ALA A 14 21.61 -16.82 -19.43
CA ALA A 14 20.50 -17.39 -18.66
C ALA A 14 20.72 -18.84 -18.15
N ASP A 15 21.89 -19.43 -18.42
CA ASP A 15 22.26 -20.81 -18.10
C ASP A 15 23.37 -20.92 -17.04
N ASP A 16 23.79 -19.82 -16.41
CA ASP A 16 24.72 -19.92 -15.27
C ASP A 16 24.00 -20.59 -14.08
N PRO A 17 24.44 -21.77 -13.62
CA PRO A 17 23.73 -22.51 -12.60
C PRO A 17 23.84 -21.75 -11.28
N VAL A 18 22.70 -21.19 -10.83
CA VAL A 18 22.45 -20.97 -9.41
C VAL A 18 22.79 -22.30 -8.73
N VAL A 19 23.73 -22.27 -7.79
CA VAL A 19 24.13 -23.46 -7.04
C VAL A 19 22.90 -24.01 -6.33
N ALA A 20 22.21 -24.93 -6.99
CA ALA A 20 21.05 -25.61 -6.51
C ALA A 20 21.53 -26.61 -5.47
N GLY A 21 21.28 -26.29 -4.19
CA GLY A 21 21.28 -27.28 -3.13
C GLY A 21 20.38 -28.45 -3.54
N SER A 22 20.90 -29.66 -3.36
CA SER A 22 20.36 -30.95 -3.81
C SER A 22 18.84 -31.03 -3.89
N ALA A 23 18.34 -31.27 -5.11
CA ALA A 23 16.96 -31.57 -5.41
C ALA A 23 16.49 -32.87 -4.73
N GLY A 24 15.53 -32.76 -3.81
CA GLY A 24 14.65 -33.83 -3.39
C GLY A 24 13.21 -33.46 -3.72
N ALA A 25 12.41 -34.39 -4.27
CA ALA A 25 11.00 -34.27 -4.70
C ALA A 25 10.62 -33.01 -5.50
N ALA A 26 10.55 -33.17 -6.82
CA ALA A 26 10.29 -32.13 -7.80
C ALA A 26 8.93 -31.43 -7.63
N GLY A 27 8.96 -30.09 -7.63
CA GLY A 27 7.86 -29.25 -8.10
C GLY A 27 6.97 -28.59 -7.05
N VAL A 28 7.02 -28.99 -5.78
CA VAL A 28 6.24 -28.33 -4.72
C VAL A 28 7.21 -27.56 -3.80
N PRO A 29 7.12 -26.22 -3.74
CA PRO A 29 7.77 -25.44 -2.69
C PRO A 29 7.31 -25.99 -1.33
N GLY A 30 8.25 -26.43 -0.49
CA GLY A 30 7.92 -26.84 0.87
C GLY A 30 7.57 -25.64 1.75
N ASP A 31 7.04 -25.88 2.95
CA ASP A 31 6.72 -24.81 3.88
C ASP A 31 7.99 -24.25 4.56
N ALA A 32 7.88 -23.03 5.09
CA ALA A 32 9.02 -22.33 5.69
C ALA A 32 9.63 -23.03 6.92
N TRP A 33 8.91 -23.96 7.54
CA TRP A 33 9.19 -24.52 8.86
C TRP A 33 9.75 -25.95 8.79
N ALA A 34 9.16 -26.78 7.94
CA ALA A 34 9.41 -28.22 7.85
C ALA A 34 10.34 -28.59 6.69
N ASP A 35 10.48 -27.74 5.68
CA ASP A 35 11.37 -28.04 4.55
C ASP A 35 12.85 -27.89 4.95
N GLU A 36 13.58 -29.00 4.97
CA GLU A 36 15.02 -29.00 5.26
C GLU A 36 15.85 -28.29 4.18
N ARG A 37 15.30 -28.13 2.97
CA ARG A 37 15.90 -27.37 1.86
C ARG A 37 15.66 -25.88 2.00
N ASN A 38 14.87 -25.45 2.99
CA ASN A 38 14.53 -24.05 3.14
C ASN A 38 15.82 -23.23 3.34
N PRO A 39 16.07 -22.20 2.50
CA PRO A 39 17.32 -21.45 2.51
C PRO A 39 17.55 -20.72 3.84
N VAL A 40 16.47 -20.28 4.49
CA VAL A 40 16.50 -19.66 5.81
C VAL A 40 16.88 -20.69 6.87
N ARG A 41 16.35 -21.92 6.80
CA ARG A 41 16.74 -23.00 7.70
C ARG A 41 18.23 -23.35 7.58
N LEU A 42 18.73 -23.41 6.35
CA LEU A 42 20.15 -23.66 6.06
C LEU A 42 21.04 -22.51 6.55
N ALA A 43 20.61 -21.26 6.40
CA ALA A 43 21.36 -20.07 6.81
C ALA A 43 21.38 -19.86 8.33
N PHE A 44 20.30 -20.22 9.04
CA PHE A 44 20.13 -19.91 10.47
C PHE A 44 19.96 -21.12 11.39
N GLY A 45 20.24 -22.34 10.92
CA GLY A 45 20.24 -23.55 11.76
C GLY A 45 18.90 -23.88 12.44
N ALA A 46 17.77 -23.46 11.84
CA ALA A 46 16.42 -23.51 12.42
C ALA A 46 16.18 -22.71 13.72
N GLU A 47 17.22 -22.15 14.35
CA GLU A 47 17.12 -21.44 15.63
C GLU A 47 16.23 -20.21 15.56
N ARG A 48 16.16 -19.55 14.40
CA ARG A 48 15.36 -18.33 14.21
C ARG A 48 13.96 -18.59 13.66
N LEU A 49 13.62 -19.86 13.43
CA LEU A 49 12.30 -20.26 12.96
C LEU A 49 11.30 -20.46 14.11
N ASP A 50 11.73 -20.34 15.36
CA ASP A 50 10.88 -20.57 16.53
C ASP A 50 10.17 -19.30 17.03
N LEU A 51 10.39 -18.15 16.37
CA LEU A 51 9.80 -16.86 16.71
C LEU A 51 8.28 -16.94 16.82
N TRP A 52 7.74 -16.41 17.92
CA TRP A 52 6.31 -16.47 18.22
C TRP A 52 5.45 -15.85 17.11
N SER A 53 5.95 -14.78 16.48
CA SER A 53 5.26 -14.01 15.43
C SER A 53 5.09 -14.79 14.13
N LEU A 54 5.89 -15.85 13.93
CA LEU A 54 5.86 -16.66 12.72
C LEU A 54 5.17 -18.02 12.94
N ARG A 55 4.76 -18.31 14.18
CA ARG A 55 3.97 -19.50 14.49
C ARG A 55 2.52 -19.26 14.09
N VAL A 56 1.91 -20.26 13.46
CA VAL A 56 0.48 -20.24 13.16
C VAL A 56 -0.31 -20.06 14.47
N PRO A 57 -1.16 -19.02 14.58
CA PRO A 57 -2.03 -18.83 15.74
C PRO A 57 -2.90 -20.07 15.96
N ARG A 58 -2.94 -20.58 17.19
CA ARG A 58 -3.78 -21.71 17.57
C ARG A 58 -4.92 -21.21 18.43
N ALA A 59 -6.12 -21.74 18.20
CA ALA A 59 -7.25 -21.47 19.07
C ALA A 59 -6.92 -21.91 20.50
N VAL A 60 -7.18 -21.03 21.46
CA VAL A 60 -7.00 -21.26 22.88
C VAL A 60 -8.33 -21.13 23.59
N SER A 61 -8.55 -21.92 24.64
CA SER A 61 -9.73 -21.76 25.47
C SER A 61 -9.64 -20.46 26.27
N VAL A 62 -10.70 -19.67 26.22
CA VAL A 62 -10.82 -18.46 27.04
C VAL A 62 -10.84 -18.87 28.51
N PRO A 63 -10.04 -18.23 29.39
CA PRO A 63 -10.07 -18.52 30.82
C PRO A 63 -11.47 -18.33 31.40
N ALA A 64 -11.80 -19.11 32.44
CA ALA A 64 -13.04 -18.94 33.17
C ALA A 64 -13.14 -17.50 33.71
N ALA A 65 -14.19 -16.80 33.28
CA ALA A 65 -14.48 -15.42 33.65
C ALA A 65 -15.97 -15.27 34.00
N GLU A 66 -16.28 -14.19 34.72
CA GLU A 66 -17.67 -13.84 35.04
C GLU A 66 -18.46 -13.53 33.76
N SER A 67 -19.78 -13.68 33.84
CA SER A 67 -20.66 -13.37 32.71
C SER A 67 -20.56 -11.89 32.35
N GLY A 68 -20.41 -11.58 31.06
CA GLY A 68 -20.27 -10.22 30.56
C GLY A 68 -18.83 -9.70 30.44
N VAL A 69 -17.82 -10.45 30.87
CA VAL A 69 -16.41 -10.08 30.67
C VAL A 69 -15.98 -10.37 29.23
N HIS A 70 -15.37 -9.37 28.57
CA HIS A 70 -14.85 -9.54 27.22
C HIS A 70 -13.72 -10.59 27.21
N PRO A 71 -13.61 -11.46 26.18
CA PRO A 71 -12.59 -12.52 26.15
C PRO A 71 -11.15 -12.03 26.33
N ILE A 72 -10.81 -10.85 25.78
CA ILE A 72 -9.48 -10.25 25.96
C ILE A 72 -9.22 -9.94 27.44
N ASP A 73 -10.20 -9.37 28.14
CA ASP A 73 -10.07 -9.04 29.56
C ASP A 73 -9.96 -10.30 30.42
N ALA A 74 -10.62 -11.40 30.04
CA ALA A 74 -10.44 -12.69 30.71
C ALA A 74 -8.97 -13.15 30.70
N PHE A 75 -8.28 -13.02 29.55
CA PHE A 75 -6.84 -13.33 29.45
C PHE A 75 -5.98 -12.37 30.29
N LEU A 76 -6.26 -11.06 30.23
CA LEU A 76 -5.51 -10.05 30.98
C LEU A 76 -5.68 -10.22 32.50
N ASN A 77 -6.89 -10.48 32.96
CA ASN A 77 -7.24 -10.65 34.38
C ASN A 77 -6.53 -11.84 35.03
N VAL A 78 -6.23 -12.90 34.27
CA VAL A 78 -5.41 -14.01 34.79
C VAL A 78 -4.00 -13.53 35.13
N ARG A 79 -3.36 -12.80 34.21
CA ARG A 79 -2.00 -12.28 34.41
C ARG A 79 -1.95 -11.20 35.50
N LEU A 80 -2.92 -10.28 35.53
CA LEU A 80 -2.99 -9.22 36.53
C LEU A 80 -3.15 -9.79 37.95
N ARG A 81 -4.04 -10.77 38.14
CA ARG A 81 -4.22 -11.44 39.43
C ARG A 81 -2.95 -12.15 39.90
N ALA A 82 -2.28 -12.87 38.99
CA ALA A 82 -1.00 -13.53 39.29
C ALA A 82 0.11 -12.53 39.67
N ALA A 83 0.10 -11.34 39.07
CA ALA A 83 1.05 -10.27 39.37
C ALA A 83 0.65 -9.40 40.59
N GLY A 84 -0.49 -9.65 41.24
CA GLY A 84 -1.02 -8.80 42.32
C GLY A 84 -1.43 -7.40 41.86
N ALA A 85 -1.56 -7.19 40.55
CA ALA A 85 -1.94 -5.91 39.96
C ALA A 85 -3.47 -5.78 39.87
N ARG A 86 -3.96 -4.53 39.91
CA ARG A 86 -5.37 -4.20 39.76
C ARG A 86 -5.57 -3.38 38.49
N VAL A 87 -6.69 -3.61 37.81
CA VAL A 87 -7.11 -2.79 36.66
C VAL A 87 -7.42 -1.37 37.16
N ALA A 88 -7.07 -0.37 36.35
CA ALA A 88 -7.48 1.00 36.61
C ALA A 88 -9.01 1.12 36.60
N ALA A 89 -9.56 2.06 37.36
CA ALA A 89 -10.99 2.36 37.27
C ALA A 89 -11.33 2.87 35.87
N GLU A 90 -12.53 2.54 35.40
CA GLU A 90 -13.06 3.07 34.15
C GLU A 90 -13.10 4.62 34.21
N ALA A 91 -12.80 5.25 33.08
CA ALA A 91 -12.84 6.69 32.99
C ALA A 91 -14.29 7.19 33.05
N ASP A 92 -14.50 8.44 33.45
CA ASP A 92 -15.84 9.02 33.43
C ASP A 92 -16.39 9.14 31.99
N ARG A 93 -17.72 9.16 31.86
CA ARG A 93 -18.40 9.16 30.55
C ARG A 93 -17.92 10.26 29.61
N ARG A 94 -17.64 11.47 30.12
CA ARG A 94 -17.13 12.57 29.30
C ARG A 94 -15.75 12.26 28.76
N THR A 95 -14.86 11.72 29.59
CA THR A 95 -13.52 11.30 29.17
C THR A 95 -13.58 10.16 28.15
N LEU A 96 -14.47 9.18 28.36
CA LEU A 96 -14.66 8.06 27.43
C LEU A 96 -15.11 8.52 26.05
N LEU A 97 -16.15 9.35 25.95
CA LEU A 97 -16.61 9.86 24.66
C LEU A 97 -15.52 10.67 23.96
N ARG A 98 -14.80 11.53 24.69
CA ARG A 98 -13.71 12.32 24.12
C ARG A 98 -12.62 11.43 23.51
N ARG A 99 -12.20 10.38 24.21
CA ARG A 99 -11.20 9.43 23.69
C ARG A 99 -11.73 8.71 22.46
N LEU A 100 -12.95 8.19 22.54
CA LEU A 100 -13.59 7.47 21.44
C LEU A 100 -13.68 8.32 20.16
N THR A 101 -14.16 9.57 20.26
CA THR A 101 -14.26 10.45 19.08
C THR A 101 -12.88 10.79 18.51
N LEU A 102 -11.89 11.06 19.35
CA LEU A 102 -10.52 11.35 18.89
C LEU A 102 -9.85 10.14 18.25
N ASP A 103 -10.07 8.95 18.79
CA ASP A 103 -9.47 7.72 18.28
C ASP A 103 -10.09 7.35 16.93
N LEU A 104 -11.43 7.33 16.85
CA LEU A 104 -12.15 6.89 15.65
C LEU A 104 -12.18 7.95 14.54
N THR A 105 -12.31 9.24 14.88
CA THR A 105 -12.51 10.30 13.87
C THR A 105 -11.41 11.36 13.87
N GLY A 106 -10.54 11.39 14.88
CA GLY A 106 -9.54 12.47 15.03
C GLY A 106 -10.12 13.80 15.50
N LEU A 107 -11.43 13.88 15.75
CA LEU A 107 -12.14 15.11 16.13
C LEU A 107 -12.59 15.06 17.59
N LEU A 108 -12.86 16.23 18.18
CA LEU A 108 -13.50 16.31 19.48
C LEU A 108 -15.03 16.17 19.32
N PRO A 109 -15.75 15.59 20.29
CA PRO A 109 -17.20 15.61 20.26
C PRO A 109 -17.69 17.06 20.42
N THR A 110 -18.77 17.39 19.73
CA THR A 110 -19.47 18.67 19.93
C THR A 110 -20.12 18.71 21.31
N SER A 111 -20.41 19.93 21.80
CA SER A 111 -21.14 20.10 23.07
C SER A 111 -22.51 19.43 23.07
N ALA A 112 -23.17 19.36 21.91
CA ALA A 112 -24.48 18.72 21.75
C ALA A 112 -24.37 17.20 21.87
N GLU A 113 -23.46 16.57 21.12
CA GLU A 113 -23.22 15.12 21.19
C GLU A 113 -22.78 14.68 22.60
N LEU A 114 -21.97 15.49 23.28
CA LEU A 114 -21.60 15.21 24.67
C LEU A 114 -22.79 15.29 25.62
N ALA A 115 -23.62 16.33 25.51
CA ALA A 115 -24.81 16.47 26.34
C ALA A 115 -25.81 15.32 26.11
N GLU A 116 -26.01 14.93 24.86
CA GLU A 116 -26.82 13.78 24.46
C GLU A 116 -26.28 12.49 25.08
N PHE A 117 -24.99 12.20 24.91
CA PHE A 117 -24.40 10.98 25.48
C PHE A 117 -24.43 10.97 27.00
N LEU A 118 -24.22 12.11 27.67
CA LEU A 118 -24.27 12.17 29.14
C LEU A 118 -25.69 12.00 29.69
N GLY A 119 -26.72 12.39 28.93
CA GLY A 119 -28.13 12.23 29.29
C GLY A 119 -28.75 10.91 28.83
N ASP A 120 -28.03 10.08 28.07
CA ASP A 120 -28.53 8.80 27.56
C ASP A 120 -28.36 7.68 28.60
N ASP A 121 -29.44 7.32 29.28
CA ASP A 121 -29.48 6.22 30.26
C ASP A 121 -30.03 4.91 29.67
N GLN A 122 -30.26 4.86 28.35
CA GLN A 122 -30.74 3.64 27.71
C GLN A 122 -29.63 2.58 27.66
N PRO A 123 -29.97 1.28 27.80
CA PRO A 123 -29.02 0.20 27.60
C PRO A 123 -28.30 0.32 26.25
N GLY A 124 -27.00 0.10 26.22
CA GLY A 124 -26.21 0.16 24.98
C GLY A 124 -25.81 1.57 24.51
N ALA A 125 -25.89 2.59 25.38
CA ALA A 125 -25.54 3.97 25.02
C ALA A 125 -24.12 4.12 24.48
N TRP A 126 -23.17 3.36 25.01
CA TRP A 126 -21.79 3.35 24.55
C TRP A 126 -21.66 2.76 23.15
N GLU A 127 -22.24 1.59 22.91
CA GLU A 127 -22.20 0.88 21.64
C GLU A 127 -22.83 1.70 20.51
N ARG A 128 -23.92 2.43 20.79
CA ARG A 128 -24.50 3.37 19.83
C ARG A 128 -23.56 4.51 19.46
N GLN A 129 -22.74 5.00 20.40
CA GLN A 129 -21.73 6.02 20.08
C GLN A 129 -20.60 5.43 19.23
N VAL A 130 -20.17 4.20 19.49
CA VAL A 130 -19.21 3.48 18.65
C VAL A 130 -19.73 3.36 17.23
N GLU A 131 -20.95 2.83 17.05
CA GLU A 131 -21.57 2.63 15.74
C GLU A 131 -21.74 3.95 14.98
N ARG A 132 -22.24 5.00 15.66
CA ARG A 132 -22.39 6.34 15.08
C ARG A 132 -21.07 6.90 14.55
N LEU A 133 -19.97 6.68 15.29
CA LEU A 133 -18.65 7.18 14.92
C LEU A 133 -18.03 6.35 13.79
N LEU A 134 -18.17 5.03 13.81
CA LEU A 134 -17.73 4.15 12.71
C LEU A 134 -18.47 4.45 11.41
N SER A 135 -19.76 4.80 11.50
CA SER A 135 -20.59 5.21 10.35
C SER A 135 -20.31 6.64 9.84
N SER A 136 -19.45 7.41 10.51
CA SER A 136 -19.13 8.78 10.11
C SER A 136 -18.11 8.81 8.97
N PRO A 137 -18.24 9.68 7.95
CA PRO A 137 -17.21 9.83 6.92
C PRO A 137 -15.81 10.14 7.47
N ALA A 138 -15.76 10.85 8.62
CA ALA A 138 -14.52 11.20 9.30
C ALA A 138 -13.76 9.98 9.85
N TYR A 139 -14.43 8.83 10.03
CA TYR A 139 -13.77 7.58 10.37
C TYR A 139 -12.82 7.14 9.25
N GLY A 140 -13.32 7.05 8.02
CA GLY A 140 -12.49 6.71 6.86
C GLY A 140 -11.37 7.71 6.62
N GLU A 141 -11.61 9.01 6.82
CA GLU A 141 -10.56 10.04 6.74
C GLU A 141 -9.45 9.81 7.78
N ARG A 142 -9.85 9.52 9.03
CA ARG A 142 -8.92 9.25 10.14
C ARG A 142 -8.10 8.00 9.91
N GLN A 143 -8.73 6.89 9.51
CA GLN A 143 -8.04 5.63 9.24
C GLN A 143 -7.17 5.73 7.99
N ALA A 144 -7.65 6.36 6.93
CA ALA A 144 -6.88 6.58 5.72
C ALA A 144 -5.61 7.37 6.01
N ARG A 145 -5.66 8.42 6.84
CA ARG A 145 -4.44 9.17 7.21
C ARG A 145 -3.35 8.26 7.79
N LEU A 146 -3.72 7.31 8.66
CA LEU A 146 -2.76 6.34 9.22
C LEU A 146 -2.20 5.41 8.14
N TRP A 147 -3.06 4.93 7.23
CA TRP A 147 -2.62 4.09 6.12
C TRP A 147 -1.69 4.83 5.16
N LEU A 148 -2.03 6.07 4.82
CA LEU A 148 -1.27 6.91 3.88
C LEU A 148 0.14 7.21 4.39
N ASP A 149 0.32 7.34 5.71
CA ASP A 149 1.64 7.41 6.34
C ASP A 149 2.43 6.11 6.11
N VAL A 150 1.80 4.94 6.23
CA VAL A 150 2.43 3.62 6.04
C VAL A 150 2.89 3.43 4.58
N VAL A 151 2.08 3.83 3.61
CA VAL A 151 2.37 3.61 2.18
C VAL A 151 3.17 4.75 1.54
N ARG A 152 3.61 5.74 2.34
CA ARG A 152 4.43 6.89 1.89
C ARG A 152 3.71 7.72 0.84
N TYR A 153 2.43 7.99 1.07
CA TYR A 153 1.66 8.87 0.23
C TYR A 153 2.21 10.30 0.29
N ALA A 154 2.32 10.93 -0.88
CA ALA A 154 2.58 12.36 -1.02
C ALA A 154 1.83 12.89 -2.24
N ASP A 155 1.37 14.13 -2.17
CA ASP A 155 0.80 14.83 -3.32
C ASP A 155 1.89 15.30 -4.31
N THR A 156 3.16 15.05 -4.02
CA THR A 156 4.32 15.46 -4.81
C THR A 156 5.28 14.29 -5.06
N ASN A 157 6.33 14.54 -5.82
CA ASN A 157 7.37 13.56 -6.12
C ASN A 157 8.28 13.22 -4.92
N GLY A 158 8.34 14.05 -3.89
CA GLY A 158 9.14 13.82 -2.69
C GLY A 158 10.64 13.74 -2.93
N TYR A 159 11.13 14.35 -4.02
CA TYR A 159 12.53 14.36 -4.46
C TYR A 159 12.96 15.76 -4.91
N ASP A 160 14.18 15.96 -5.41
CA ASP A 160 14.80 17.28 -5.61
C ASP A 160 13.95 18.34 -6.35
N ARG A 161 13.21 17.98 -7.42
CA ARG A 161 12.30 18.92 -8.12
C ARG A 161 10.90 19.03 -7.50
N ASP A 162 10.59 18.12 -6.59
CA ASP A 162 9.34 17.96 -5.84
C ASP A 162 8.06 18.38 -6.56
N GLU A 163 7.88 17.90 -7.79
CA GLU A 163 6.74 18.30 -8.62
C GLU A 163 5.43 17.74 -8.06
N PHE A 164 4.37 18.54 -8.17
CA PHE A 164 3.03 18.13 -7.79
C PHE A 164 2.50 17.02 -8.70
N ARG A 165 1.85 16.02 -8.12
CA ARG A 165 1.23 14.89 -8.82
C ARG A 165 -0.29 15.13 -8.92
N PRO A 166 -0.79 15.65 -10.06
CA PRO A 166 -2.14 16.22 -10.17
C PRO A 166 -3.27 15.22 -9.93
N THR A 167 -3.01 13.93 -10.01
CA THR A 167 -3.99 12.85 -9.90
C THR A 167 -3.82 12.00 -8.64
N MET A 168 -2.80 12.25 -7.81
CA MET A 168 -2.47 11.35 -6.70
C MET A 168 -3.55 11.33 -5.61
N TRP A 169 -4.26 12.43 -5.42
CA TRP A 169 -5.42 12.54 -4.53
C TRP A 169 -6.51 11.49 -4.82
N LYS A 170 -6.60 10.96 -6.04
CA LYS A 170 -7.56 9.90 -6.38
C LYS A 170 -7.27 8.60 -5.63
N TYR A 171 -5.99 8.27 -5.40
CA TYR A 171 -5.58 7.14 -4.57
C TYR A 171 -5.96 7.38 -3.09
N ARG A 172 -5.69 8.58 -2.56
CA ARG A 172 -6.10 8.97 -1.20
C ARG A 172 -7.60 8.77 -1.01
N ASP A 173 -8.40 9.28 -1.94
CA ASP A 173 -9.85 9.20 -1.85
C ASP A 173 -10.36 7.74 -1.98
N TYR A 174 -9.69 6.91 -2.78
CA TYR A 174 -9.93 5.46 -2.80
C TYR A 174 -9.70 4.80 -1.43
N VAL A 175 -8.61 5.15 -0.73
CA VAL A 175 -8.31 4.62 0.60
C VAL A 175 -9.39 5.04 1.60
N ILE A 176 -9.80 6.33 1.58
CA ILE A 176 -10.88 6.85 2.45
C ILE A 176 -12.18 6.09 2.20
N ARG A 177 -12.58 5.91 0.94
CA ARG A 177 -13.78 5.14 0.58
C ARG A 177 -13.67 3.68 1.04
N SER A 178 -12.50 3.06 0.89
CA SER A 178 -12.28 1.66 1.27
C SER A 178 -12.49 1.44 2.78
N PHE A 179 -12.02 2.35 3.63
CA PHE A 179 -12.28 2.27 5.08
C PHE A 179 -13.73 2.53 5.44
N ASN A 180 -14.37 3.56 4.84
CA ASN A 180 -15.78 3.86 5.12
C ASN A 180 -16.75 2.76 4.64
N ALA A 181 -16.36 2.01 3.61
CA ALA A 181 -17.14 0.89 3.09
C ALA A 181 -16.87 -0.44 3.80
N ASP A 182 -16.02 -0.45 4.84
CA ASP A 182 -15.53 -1.66 5.51
C ASP A 182 -15.04 -2.73 4.52
N LYS A 183 -14.21 -2.29 3.55
CA LYS A 183 -13.72 -3.17 2.48
C LYS A 183 -12.93 -4.34 3.09
N PRO A 184 -13.21 -5.60 2.70
CA PRO A 184 -12.45 -6.74 3.15
C PRO A 184 -10.95 -6.54 2.91
N PHE A 185 -10.14 -6.81 3.94
CA PHE A 185 -8.71 -6.51 3.91
C PHE A 185 -7.99 -7.24 2.76
N ASP A 186 -8.34 -8.50 2.51
CA ASP A 186 -7.81 -9.28 1.38
C ASP A 186 -8.07 -8.60 0.02
N ARG A 187 -9.28 -8.05 -0.17
CA ARG A 187 -9.62 -7.28 -1.37
C ARG A 187 -8.84 -5.97 -1.44
N PHE A 188 -8.71 -5.26 -0.32
CA PHE A 188 -7.94 -4.01 -0.23
C PHE A 188 -6.45 -4.21 -0.56
N VAL A 189 -5.85 -5.32 -0.13
CA VAL A 189 -4.48 -5.71 -0.50
C VAL A 189 -4.39 -6.04 -1.98
N LEU A 190 -5.30 -6.89 -2.48
CA LEU A 190 -5.29 -7.35 -3.87
C LEU A 190 -5.40 -6.18 -4.86
N GLU A 191 -6.34 -5.25 -4.62
CA GLU A 191 -6.53 -4.09 -5.49
C GLU A 191 -5.29 -3.18 -5.52
N GLN A 192 -4.55 -3.05 -4.41
CA GLN A 192 -3.34 -2.22 -4.38
C GLN A 192 -2.13 -2.84 -5.08
N LEU A 193 -2.01 -4.17 -5.05
CA LEU A 193 -0.86 -4.87 -5.63
C LEU A 193 -1.08 -5.30 -7.08
N ALA A 194 -2.32 -5.46 -7.51
CA ALA A 194 -2.65 -6.02 -8.82
C ALA A 194 -4.01 -5.55 -9.34
N GLY A 195 -4.46 -4.34 -9.00
CA GLY A 195 -5.78 -3.85 -9.39
C GLY A 195 -5.95 -3.63 -10.89
N ASP A 196 -4.85 -3.39 -11.61
CA ASP A 196 -4.78 -3.32 -13.07
C ASP A 196 -5.01 -4.67 -13.73
N GLU A 197 -4.54 -5.77 -13.12
CA GLU A 197 -4.81 -7.14 -13.57
C GLU A 197 -6.27 -7.56 -13.36
N LEU A 198 -7.04 -6.81 -12.56
CA LEU A 198 -8.46 -7.07 -12.32
C LEU A 198 -9.38 -6.41 -13.35
N VAL A 199 -8.86 -5.52 -14.20
CA VAL A 199 -9.67 -4.66 -15.07
C VAL A 199 -9.17 -4.73 -16.51
N ALA A 200 -10.08 -5.06 -17.43
CA ALA A 200 -9.78 -5.10 -18.85
C ALA A 200 -9.87 -3.70 -19.47
N GLY A 201 -8.81 -2.90 -19.30
CA GLY A 201 -8.67 -1.58 -19.92
C GLY A 201 -9.43 -0.46 -19.18
N VAL A 202 -10.20 0.33 -19.92
CA VAL A 202 -10.91 1.51 -19.37
C VAL A 202 -12.07 1.05 -18.48
N PRO A 203 -12.24 1.60 -17.26
CA PRO A 203 -13.23 1.10 -16.33
C PRO A 203 -14.67 1.39 -16.81
N GLN A 204 -15.54 0.43 -16.54
CA GLN A 204 -16.97 0.47 -16.84
C GLN A 204 -17.83 0.61 -15.58
N SER A 205 -17.25 0.42 -14.41
CA SER A 205 -17.92 0.53 -13.11
C SER A 205 -17.05 1.19 -12.06
N GLU A 206 -17.68 1.66 -10.98
CA GLU A 206 -16.99 2.21 -9.81
C GLU A 206 -15.98 1.22 -9.21
N ALA A 207 -16.34 -0.06 -9.15
CA ALA A 207 -15.46 -1.10 -8.61
C ALA A 207 -14.21 -1.32 -9.48
N GLU A 208 -14.35 -1.29 -10.81
CA GLU A 208 -13.21 -1.35 -11.72
C GLU A 208 -12.34 -0.10 -11.61
N ARG A 209 -12.96 1.08 -11.53
CA ARG A 209 -12.24 2.33 -11.31
C ARG A 209 -11.45 2.30 -10.00
N ASP A 210 -12.07 1.85 -8.92
CA ASP A 210 -11.40 1.71 -7.62
C ASP A 210 -10.23 0.74 -7.68
N ALA A 211 -10.34 -0.39 -8.39
CA ALA A 211 -9.21 -1.31 -8.59
C ALA A 211 -8.05 -0.63 -9.33
N LEU A 212 -8.31 0.12 -10.41
CA LEU A 212 -7.27 0.88 -11.12
C LEU A 212 -6.63 1.97 -10.25
N LEU A 213 -7.45 2.70 -9.48
CA LEU A 213 -6.95 3.74 -8.57
C LEU A 213 -6.10 3.14 -7.45
N ALA A 214 -6.46 1.97 -6.94
CA ALA A 214 -5.73 1.27 -5.89
C ALA A 214 -4.31 0.87 -6.32
N THR A 215 -4.13 0.43 -7.57
CA THR A 215 -2.80 0.14 -8.17
C THR A 215 -1.85 1.34 -8.11
N GLY A 216 -2.39 2.55 -7.93
CA GLY A 216 -1.61 3.75 -7.58
C GLY A 216 -0.68 3.57 -6.38
N TYR A 217 -0.90 2.59 -5.50
CA TYR A 217 0.04 2.17 -4.46
C TYR A 217 1.46 1.93 -5.00
N LEU A 218 1.58 1.27 -6.16
CA LEU A 218 2.87 0.95 -6.80
C LEU A 218 3.60 2.19 -7.35
N ARG A 219 2.93 3.35 -7.35
CA ARG A 219 3.44 4.64 -7.79
C ARG A 219 3.83 5.56 -6.62
N LEU A 220 3.53 5.18 -5.38
CA LEU A 220 3.86 5.95 -4.18
C LEU A 220 5.36 5.90 -3.87
N GLY A 221 5.80 6.76 -2.96
CA GLY A 221 7.22 6.96 -2.69
C GLY A 221 7.88 7.99 -3.62
N GLN A 222 9.19 8.16 -3.43
CA GLN A 222 9.99 9.18 -4.10
C GLN A 222 10.08 8.91 -5.61
N TRP A 223 10.08 9.96 -6.41
CA TRP A 223 10.30 9.87 -7.86
C TRP A 223 11.22 10.98 -8.34
N ASP A 224 12.31 10.59 -8.99
CA ASP A 224 13.22 11.53 -9.65
C ASP A 224 12.80 11.73 -11.11
N SER A 225 12.07 12.81 -11.39
CA SER A 225 11.69 13.17 -12.75
C SER A 225 12.87 13.63 -13.62
N THR A 226 14.05 13.84 -13.04
CA THR A 226 15.26 14.23 -13.75
C THR A 226 16.18 13.06 -14.09
N ALA A 227 15.86 11.85 -13.63
CA ALA A 227 16.72 10.68 -13.83
C ALA A 227 17.08 10.49 -15.32
N ALA A 228 16.13 10.68 -16.24
CA ALA A 228 16.39 10.59 -17.67
C ALA A 228 17.30 11.69 -18.23
N ILE A 229 17.29 12.88 -17.63
CA ILE A 229 18.17 13.99 -18.01
C ILE A 229 19.62 13.66 -17.63
N PHE A 230 19.82 12.96 -16.52
CA PHE A 230 21.13 12.63 -15.98
C PHE A 230 21.61 11.20 -16.27
N GLN A 231 20.86 10.40 -17.06
CA GLN A 231 21.16 8.99 -17.37
C GLN A 231 21.18 8.08 -16.12
N GLU A 232 20.30 8.37 -15.18
CA GLU A 232 20.17 7.72 -13.87
C GLU A 232 18.92 6.81 -13.78
N GLU A 233 18.26 6.49 -14.90
CA GLU A 233 17.02 5.72 -14.92
C GLU A 233 17.20 4.32 -14.33
N ALA A 234 18.33 3.68 -14.59
CA ALA A 234 18.65 2.37 -14.02
C ALA A 234 18.83 2.42 -12.49
N ARG A 235 19.42 3.51 -11.96
CA ARG A 235 19.52 3.74 -10.52
C ARG A 235 18.13 3.97 -9.94
N LEU A 236 17.33 4.87 -10.52
CA LEU A 236 15.97 5.17 -10.08
C LEU A 236 15.11 3.91 -10.06
N GLN A 237 15.16 3.09 -11.12
CA GLN A 237 14.42 1.82 -11.18
C GLN A 237 14.85 0.87 -10.06
N ALA A 238 16.15 0.76 -9.78
CA ALA A 238 16.65 -0.06 -8.68
C ALA A 238 16.18 0.44 -7.30
N GLU A 239 16.18 1.75 -7.09
CA GLU A 239 15.71 2.38 -5.85
C GLU A 239 14.21 2.18 -5.65
N LEU A 240 13.39 2.38 -6.68
CA LEU A 240 11.94 2.17 -6.62
C LEU A 240 11.59 0.71 -6.31
N GLN A 241 12.28 -0.24 -6.93
CA GLN A 241 12.04 -1.66 -6.68
C GLN A 241 12.43 -2.07 -5.25
N ALA A 242 13.54 -1.55 -4.73
CA ALA A 242 13.94 -1.78 -3.34
C ALA A 242 12.94 -1.12 -2.37
N ASP A 243 12.52 0.11 -2.66
CA ASP A 243 11.54 0.86 -1.90
C ASP A 243 10.17 0.15 -1.86
N LEU A 244 9.65 -0.33 -3.00
CA LEU A 244 8.40 -1.11 -3.06
C LEU A 244 8.50 -2.45 -2.31
N THR A 245 9.67 -3.10 -2.35
CA THR A 245 9.93 -4.33 -1.60
C THR A 245 9.83 -4.07 -0.09
N ASN A 246 10.52 -3.04 0.39
CA ASN A 246 10.53 -2.66 1.81
C ASN A 246 9.15 -2.18 2.27
N THR A 247 8.53 -1.33 1.46
CA THR A 247 7.09 -1.03 1.36
C THR A 247 6.17 -2.14 1.76
N THR A 248 6.04 -3.04 0.80
CA THR A 248 5.07 -4.10 0.78
C THR A 248 5.30 -5.07 1.94
N ALA A 249 6.57 -5.37 2.25
CA ALA A 249 6.89 -6.21 3.40
C ALA A 249 6.45 -5.57 4.72
N ALA A 250 6.73 -4.28 4.92
CA ALA A 250 6.36 -3.59 6.15
C ALA A 250 4.84 -3.40 6.27
N ALA A 251 4.18 -2.96 5.19
CA ALA A 251 2.76 -2.60 5.18
C ALA A 251 1.84 -3.83 5.28
N PHE A 252 2.15 -4.93 4.57
CA PHE A 252 1.24 -6.06 4.45
C PHE A 252 1.69 -7.30 5.22
N LEU A 253 3.01 -7.48 5.41
CA LEU A 253 3.55 -8.65 6.12
C LEU A 253 3.97 -8.33 7.56
N GLY A 254 4.08 -7.04 7.92
CA GLY A 254 4.65 -6.63 9.20
C GLY A 254 6.13 -7.01 9.35
N LEU A 255 6.85 -7.17 8.23
CA LEU A 255 8.24 -7.61 8.18
C LEU A 255 9.15 -6.51 7.61
N THR A 256 10.35 -6.37 8.16
CA THR A 256 11.34 -5.42 7.65
C THR A 256 12.33 -6.11 6.72
N MET A 257 12.34 -5.71 5.45
CA MET A 257 13.28 -6.25 4.44
C MET A 257 14.38 -5.27 4.03
N SER A 258 14.44 -4.07 4.63
CA SER A 258 15.43 -3.05 4.28
C SER A 258 16.87 -3.49 4.58
N CYS A 259 17.12 -4.14 5.71
CA CYS A 259 18.44 -4.70 6.01
C CYS A 259 18.84 -5.80 5.01
N CYS A 260 17.86 -6.61 4.59
CA CYS A 260 18.03 -7.70 3.63
C CYS A 260 18.47 -7.23 2.24
N GLN A 261 18.45 -5.93 1.96
CA GLN A 261 19.02 -5.41 0.72
C GLN A 261 20.54 -5.67 0.64
N CYS A 262 21.26 -5.55 1.76
CA CYS A 262 22.73 -5.63 1.78
C CYS A 262 23.26 -6.89 2.47
N HIS A 263 22.52 -7.45 3.43
CA HIS A 263 22.92 -8.64 4.19
C HIS A 263 21.71 -9.33 4.82
N ASP A 264 21.83 -10.59 5.21
CA ASP A 264 20.77 -11.31 5.92
C ASP A 264 20.25 -10.56 7.17
N HIS A 265 18.95 -10.67 7.47
CA HIS A 265 18.35 -9.95 8.58
C HIS A 265 19.02 -10.32 9.91
N LYS A 266 19.17 -9.32 10.79
CA LYS A 266 19.92 -9.48 12.05
C LYS A 266 19.25 -10.47 13.00
N TYR A 267 17.91 -10.45 13.07
CA TYR A 267 17.12 -11.21 14.04
C TYR A 267 16.08 -12.11 13.40
N ASP A 268 15.50 -11.67 12.29
CA ASP A 268 14.45 -12.40 11.62
C ASP A 268 15.06 -13.45 10.68
N PRO A 269 14.33 -14.52 10.41
CA PRO A 269 14.77 -15.57 9.53
C PRO A 269 14.51 -15.16 8.07
N LEU A 270 15.11 -14.05 7.64
CA LEU A 270 15.02 -13.51 6.27
C LEU A 270 16.43 -13.32 5.72
N THR A 271 16.69 -13.88 4.54
CA THR A 271 17.98 -13.75 3.87
C THR A 271 18.02 -12.56 2.92
N GLN A 272 19.22 -12.18 2.49
CA GLN A 272 19.39 -11.23 1.38
C GLN A 272 18.74 -11.76 0.11
N ALA A 273 18.84 -13.07 -0.15
CA ALA A 273 18.21 -13.69 -1.31
C ALA A 273 16.68 -13.49 -1.30
N ASP A 274 16.03 -13.55 -0.14
CA ASP A 274 14.58 -13.33 -0.02
C ASP A 274 14.18 -11.92 -0.43
N HIS A 275 14.98 -10.90 -0.07
CA HIS A 275 14.76 -9.52 -0.54
C HIS A 275 14.76 -9.44 -2.06
N TYR A 276 15.77 -10.01 -2.73
CA TYR A 276 15.84 -9.97 -4.18
C TYR A 276 14.76 -10.83 -4.87
N ARG A 277 14.33 -11.93 -4.24
CA ARG A 277 13.18 -12.72 -4.72
C ARG A 277 11.88 -11.94 -4.64
N MET A 278 11.65 -11.20 -3.55
CA MET A 278 10.48 -10.33 -3.43
C MET A 278 10.55 -9.16 -4.39
N ARG A 279 11.73 -8.55 -4.53
CA ARG A 279 11.98 -7.47 -5.50
C ARG A 279 11.68 -7.89 -6.95
N ALA A 280 11.89 -9.16 -7.29
CA ALA A 280 11.62 -9.67 -8.64
C ALA A 280 10.15 -9.51 -9.06
N PHE A 281 9.18 -9.52 -8.14
CA PHE A 281 7.77 -9.25 -8.47
C PHE A 281 7.55 -7.84 -9.00
N PHE A 282 8.38 -6.88 -8.57
CA PHE A 282 8.30 -5.48 -9.00
C PHE A 282 9.22 -5.17 -10.19
N ALA A 283 9.97 -6.16 -10.67
CA ALA A 283 10.94 -5.96 -11.74
C ALA A 283 10.28 -5.56 -13.08
N SER A 284 9.09 -6.09 -13.32
CA SER A 284 8.30 -5.90 -14.55
C SER A 284 7.29 -4.77 -14.47
N LEU A 285 7.32 -3.93 -13.43
CA LEU A 285 6.40 -2.80 -13.34
C LEU A 285 6.69 -1.78 -14.43
N GLU A 286 5.66 -1.48 -15.21
CA GLU A 286 5.67 -0.42 -16.21
C GLU A 286 4.84 0.77 -15.74
N ARG A 287 5.33 1.97 -16.01
CA ARG A 287 4.70 3.22 -15.58
C ARG A 287 3.94 3.82 -16.76
N THR A 288 2.62 3.87 -16.64
CA THR A 288 1.74 4.52 -17.61
C THR A 288 1.08 5.75 -16.99
N ASP A 289 1.47 6.94 -17.45
CA ASP A 289 0.94 8.20 -16.91
C ASP A 289 -0.42 8.59 -17.52
N GLU A 290 -0.80 7.94 -18.63
CA GLU A 290 -1.99 8.27 -19.44
C GLU A 290 -3.16 7.27 -19.21
N LEU A 291 -3.18 6.57 -18.07
CA LEU A 291 -4.25 5.61 -17.81
C LEU A 291 -5.59 6.32 -17.64
N GLU A 292 -6.51 6.07 -18.57
CA GLU A 292 -7.88 6.57 -18.52
C GLU A 292 -8.68 5.82 -17.44
N VAL A 293 -9.16 6.55 -16.44
CA VAL A 293 -9.91 6.02 -15.28
C VAL A 293 -11.32 6.59 -15.17
N SER A 294 -11.73 7.45 -16.09
CA SER A 294 -13.09 8.04 -16.09
C SER A 294 -14.11 6.97 -16.46
N LEU A 295 -15.29 7.02 -15.86
CA LEU A 295 -16.41 6.13 -16.12
C LEU A 295 -17.12 6.46 -17.45
N PRO A 296 -17.93 5.56 -18.02
CA PRO A 296 -18.65 5.82 -19.27
C PRO A 296 -19.47 7.11 -19.26
N SER A 297 -20.17 7.40 -18.15
CA SER A 297 -20.94 8.64 -17.98
C SER A 297 -20.06 9.88 -18.00
N GLU A 298 -18.93 9.84 -17.30
CA GLU A 298 -17.97 10.95 -17.22
C GLU A 298 -17.35 11.21 -18.60
N ARG A 299 -16.97 10.15 -19.33
CA ARG A 299 -16.46 10.27 -20.70
C ARG A 299 -17.49 10.89 -21.63
N MET A 300 -18.76 10.48 -21.55
CA MET A 300 -19.83 11.11 -22.35
C MET A 300 -20.01 12.60 -22.04
N GLU A 301 -19.84 13.01 -20.78
CA GLU A 301 -19.90 14.41 -20.37
C GLU A 301 -18.68 15.19 -20.88
N ILE A 302 -17.47 14.61 -20.76
CA ILE A 302 -16.22 15.16 -21.28
C ILE A 302 -16.33 15.34 -22.80
N ASP A 303 -16.77 14.31 -23.53
CA ASP A 303 -16.95 14.35 -24.98
C ASP A 303 -17.93 15.46 -25.38
N ARG A 304 -19.06 15.59 -24.67
CA ARG A 304 -20.06 16.64 -24.90
C ARG A 304 -19.47 18.03 -24.67
N ALA A 305 -18.72 18.22 -23.58
CA ALA A 305 -18.07 19.50 -23.28
C ALA A 305 -16.98 19.84 -24.32
N ASN A 306 -16.26 18.83 -24.79
CA ASN A 306 -15.16 18.98 -25.74
C ASN A 306 -15.63 19.31 -27.16
N VAL A 307 -16.90 19.09 -27.53
CA VAL A 307 -17.39 19.42 -28.90
C VAL A 307 -17.08 20.88 -29.28
N ALA A 308 -17.36 21.83 -28.38
CA ALA A 308 -17.12 23.25 -28.65
C ALA A 308 -15.62 23.56 -28.73
N VAL A 309 -14.83 23.00 -27.80
CA VAL A 309 -13.37 23.16 -27.75
C VAL A 309 -12.71 22.58 -29.01
N GLN A 310 -13.15 21.40 -29.45
CA GLN A 310 -12.65 20.75 -30.67
C GLN A 310 -13.00 21.55 -31.93
N ALA A 311 -14.18 22.19 -31.97
CA ALA A 311 -14.55 23.06 -33.07
C ALA A 311 -13.65 24.32 -33.12
N GLU A 312 -13.38 24.96 -31.98
CA GLU A 312 -12.45 26.08 -31.88
C GLU A 312 -11.02 25.66 -32.24
N LEU A 313 -10.54 24.53 -31.70
CA LEU A 313 -9.22 23.97 -32.00
C LEU A 313 -9.06 23.72 -33.50
N SER A 314 -10.07 23.12 -34.13
CA SER A 314 -10.06 22.87 -35.58
C SER A 314 -9.96 24.17 -36.39
N GLN A 315 -10.63 25.24 -35.97
CA GLN A 315 -10.52 26.54 -36.62
C GLN A 315 -9.12 27.15 -36.45
N VAL A 316 -8.55 27.06 -35.24
CA VAL A 316 -7.19 27.54 -34.95
C VAL A 316 -6.15 26.75 -35.74
N GLU A 317 -6.26 25.42 -35.79
CA GLU A 317 -5.38 24.57 -36.59
C GLU A 317 -5.47 24.86 -38.09
N GLN A 318 -6.68 25.11 -38.61
CA GLN A 318 -6.88 25.52 -39.99
C GLN A 318 -6.23 26.87 -40.28
N ARG A 319 -6.39 27.84 -39.36
CA ARG A 319 -5.70 29.14 -39.46
C ARG A 319 -4.19 28.99 -39.45
N LEU A 320 -3.64 28.22 -38.52
CA LEU A 320 -2.20 27.92 -38.43
C LEU A 320 -1.67 27.26 -39.70
N LYS A 321 -2.45 26.38 -40.34
CA LYS A 321 -2.09 25.77 -41.63
C LYS A 321 -2.21 26.75 -42.80
N SER A 322 -3.20 27.64 -42.81
CA SER A 322 -3.43 28.61 -43.89
C SER A 322 -2.52 29.83 -43.84
N GLU A 323 -2.12 30.25 -42.63
CA GLU A 323 -1.23 31.40 -42.42
C GLU A 323 0.24 31.04 -42.66
N GLY A 324 0.56 29.76 -42.88
CA GLY A 324 1.88 29.33 -43.34
C GLY A 324 3.02 29.77 -42.41
N LEU A 325 2.84 29.65 -41.09
CA LEU A 325 3.93 29.89 -40.15
C LEU A 325 5.07 28.93 -40.50
N ALA A 326 6.21 29.50 -40.88
CA ALA A 326 7.41 28.74 -41.18
C ALA A 326 7.76 27.87 -39.97
N GLU A 327 8.34 26.69 -40.20
CA GLU A 327 8.78 25.75 -39.15
C GLU A 327 9.54 26.47 -38.00
N SER A 328 10.28 27.54 -38.34
CA SER A 328 11.01 28.41 -37.41
C SER A 328 10.16 29.19 -36.41
N GLU A 329 8.92 29.55 -36.74
CA GLU A 329 8.01 30.26 -35.82
C GLU A 329 7.27 29.29 -34.89
N ARG A 330 7.12 28.02 -35.30
CA ARG A 330 6.57 26.95 -34.47
C ARG A 330 7.53 26.47 -33.38
N GLU A 331 8.85 26.52 -33.63
CA GLU A 331 9.86 26.19 -32.62
C GLU A 331 10.01 27.27 -31.54
N ALA A 332 9.71 28.54 -31.85
CA ALA A 332 9.81 29.65 -30.90
C ALA A 332 8.67 29.71 -29.86
N LEU A 333 7.64 28.88 -30.01
CA LEU A 333 6.43 28.85 -29.17
C LEU A 333 6.31 27.59 -28.29
N LYS A 334 7.26 26.66 -28.36
CA LYS A 334 7.38 25.49 -27.46
C LYS A 334 8.28 25.81 -26.28
#